data_AF-A0A229UN44-F1
#
_entry.id   AF-A0A229UN44-F1
#
_cell.length_a   1.000
_cell.length_b   1.000
_cell.length_c   1.000
_cell.angle_alpha   90.00
_cell.angle_beta   90.00
_cell.angle_gamma   90.00
#
_symmetry.space_group_name_H-M   'P 1'
#
loop_
_entity.id
_entity.type
_entity.pdbx_description
1 polymer ?
#
loop_
_entity_poly.entity_id
_entity_poly.type
_entity_poly.pdbx_seq_one_letter_code
_entity_poly.pdbx_strand_id
1 'polypeptide(L)'
;MALPFSIGQSPLWLYKLYAGTVNEYPYASVNAYNFFALLGANYKQDTSVLFLFSYHTWGMAFIVLITLFSWRVYHKGGARLAPLAALLQIAGVFTFSSSMHERYLFPAAALALLAYSGLKDRRLLWLAAGFSLTVFMNTYAVFYNATKGAAAYNFTLFFTSWINVLLCLYLLKVAWDLAAEKQALTLTGNESDKPKEPKVIEAAEAVKTAPLS
;
A
#
# COMPACT_ATOMS: atom_id res chain seq x y z
N MET A 1 -12.19 24.09 -4.73
CA MET A 1 -13.02 24.57 -3.60
C MET A 1 -12.47 25.83 -2.89
N ALA A 2 -11.46 26.55 -3.44
CA ALA A 2 -10.83 27.69 -2.74
C ALA A 2 -11.40 29.09 -3.09
N LEU A 3 -12.16 29.21 -4.19
CA LEU A 3 -12.65 30.49 -4.73
C LEU A 3 -13.52 31.32 -3.78
N PRO A 4 -14.47 30.78 -2.99
CA PRO A 4 -15.29 31.61 -2.10
C PRO A 4 -14.51 32.12 -0.88
N PHE A 5 -13.41 31.47 -0.53
CA PHE A 5 -12.55 31.89 0.57
C PHE A 5 -11.56 32.95 0.09
N SER A 6 -11.04 32.85 -1.15
CA SER A 6 -10.03 33.73 -1.78
C SER A 6 -10.29 35.26 -1.72
N ILE A 7 -11.49 35.71 -1.37
CA ILE A 7 -11.88 37.11 -1.39
C ILE A 7 -11.27 37.84 -0.18
N GLY A 8 -10.40 38.82 -0.45
CA GLY A 8 -9.88 39.75 0.57
C GLY A 8 -8.57 39.34 1.26
N GLN A 9 -7.80 38.43 0.68
CA GLN A 9 -6.63 37.85 1.34
C GLN A 9 -5.36 37.93 0.49
N SER A 10 -4.21 37.90 1.17
CA SER A 10 -2.91 38.14 0.53
C SER A 10 -2.57 37.11 -0.56
N PRO A 11 -1.79 37.45 -1.61
CA PRO A 11 -1.37 36.49 -2.63
C PRO A 11 -0.60 35.27 -2.08
N LEU A 12 0.05 35.43 -0.93
CA LEU A 12 0.79 34.36 -0.23
C LEU A 12 -0.03 33.65 0.85
N TRP A 13 -1.32 33.98 0.98
CA TRP A 13 -2.24 33.29 1.88
C TRP A 13 -2.13 31.79 1.65
N LEU A 14 -2.34 31.34 0.42
CA LEU A 14 -2.46 29.91 0.14
C LEU A 14 -1.20 29.18 0.60
N TYR A 15 -0.02 29.74 0.32
CA TYR A 15 1.25 29.22 0.82
C TYR A 15 1.31 29.19 2.35
N LYS A 16 0.95 30.27 3.06
CA LYS A 16 0.94 30.30 4.53
C LYS A 16 -0.05 29.32 5.15
N LEU A 17 -1.21 29.14 4.52
CA LEU A 17 -2.23 28.18 4.96
C LEU A 17 -1.71 26.75 4.82
N TYR A 18 -1.16 26.40 3.66
CA TYR A 18 -0.56 25.09 3.41
C TYR A 18 0.70 24.85 4.26
N ALA A 19 1.58 25.84 4.40
CA ALA A 19 2.77 25.73 5.24
C ALA A 19 2.41 25.61 6.74
N GLY A 20 1.34 26.26 7.19
CA GLY A 20 0.83 26.14 8.56
C GLY A 20 0.17 24.78 8.84
N THR A 21 -0.56 24.21 7.87
CA THR A 21 -1.21 22.89 8.00
C THR A 21 -0.23 21.72 7.93
N VAL A 22 0.92 21.88 7.26
CA VAL A 22 1.99 20.85 7.29
C VAL A 22 2.52 20.62 8.71
N ASN A 23 2.45 21.64 9.58
CA ASN A 23 2.89 21.57 10.97
C ASN A 23 1.79 21.18 11.97
N GLU A 24 0.58 20.83 11.51
CA GLU A 24 -0.56 20.60 12.41
C GLU A 24 -0.47 19.27 13.19
N TYR A 25 0.37 18.32 12.75
CA TYR A 25 0.58 17.04 13.43
C TYR A 25 2.05 16.56 13.42
N PRO A 26 2.94 17.21 14.20
CA PRO A 26 4.36 16.85 14.28
C PRO A 26 4.54 15.62 15.20
N TYR A 27 3.79 14.55 14.97
CA TYR A 27 3.80 13.36 15.82
C TYR A 27 4.06 12.09 15.00
N ALA A 28 4.79 11.15 15.57
CA ALA A 28 5.07 9.86 14.96
C ALA A 28 3.79 9.04 14.73
N SER A 29 2.85 9.09 15.66
CA SER A 29 1.51 8.52 15.51
C SER A 29 0.54 9.26 16.44
N VAL A 30 -0.68 9.50 15.97
CA VAL A 30 -1.75 10.08 16.80
C VAL A 30 -2.90 9.10 16.81
N ASN A 31 -2.91 8.20 17.80
CA ASN A 31 -3.88 7.12 17.89
C ASN A 31 -3.93 6.18 16.68
N ALA A 32 -2.98 6.27 15.74
CA ALA A 32 -2.82 5.25 14.72
C ALA A 32 -2.12 4.05 15.34
N TYR A 33 -2.81 2.92 15.43
CA TYR A 33 -2.24 1.66 15.92
C TYR A 33 -1.35 1.04 14.84
N ASN A 34 -0.23 1.70 14.57
CA ASN A 34 0.75 1.42 13.54
C ASN A 34 2.07 0.93 14.15
N PHE A 35 3.10 0.71 13.32
CA PHE A 35 4.40 0.23 13.78
C PHE A 35 5.05 1.18 14.79
N PHE A 36 4.90 2.49 14.63
CA PHE A 36 5.46 3.45 15.59
C PHE A 36 4.71 3.46 16.92
N ALA A 37 3.39 3.31 16.91
CA ALA A 37 2.61 3.12 18.12
C ALA A 37 2.99 1.82 18.84
N LEU A 38 3.28 0.74 18.11
CA LEU A 38 3.77 -0.53 18.68
C LEU A 38 5.10 -0.35 19.43
N LEU A 39 5.98 0.54 18.97
CA LEU A 39 7.23 0.91 19.65
C LEU A 39 7.03 1.91 20.81
N GLY A 40 5.79 2.20 21.18
CA GLY A 40 5.46 3.16 22.23
C GLY A 40 5.64 4.62 21.80
N ALA A 41 5.67 4.91 20.50
CA ALA A 41 5.80 6.26 19.95
C ALA A 41 4.45 6.94 19.63
N ASN A 42 3.36 6.49 20.25
CA ASN A 42 2.08 7.19 20.19
C ASN A 42 2.22 8.57 20.86
N TYR A 43 1.84 9.65 20.18
CA TYR A 43 2.02 11.05 20.59
C TYR A 43 3.46 11.54 20.80
N LYS A 44 4.49 10.77 20.39
CA LYS A 44 5.87 11.29 20.38
C LYS A 44 6.07 12.22 19.19
N GLN A 45 6.88 13.26 19.36
CA GLN A 45 7.20 14.16 18.26
C GLN A 45 7.88 13.41 17.11
N ASP A 46 7.50 13.70 15.87
CA ASP A 46 8.05 13.09 14.66
C ASP A 46 9.54 13.40 14.45
N THR A 47 10.01 14.50 15.03
CA THR A 47 11.43 14.91 15.11
C THR A 47 12.25 14.07 16.09
N SER A 48 11.60 13.29 16.96
CA SER A 48 12.31 12.42 17.91
C SER A 48 13.12 11.35 17.16
N VAL A 49 14.32 11.07 17.66
CA VAL A 49 15.23 10.11 17.03
C VAL A 49 14.81 8.69 17.41
N LEU A 50 14.59 7.85 16.39
CA LEU A 50 14.52 6.41 16.52
C LEU A 50 15.83 5.80 16.01
N PHE A 51 16.67 5.38 16.96
CA PHE A 51 17.99 4.76 16.76
C PHE A 51 19.02 5.69 16.07
N LEU A 52 18.88 5.95 14.77
CA LEU A 52 19.81 6.77 13.96
C LEU A 52 19.14 7.97 13.26
N PHE A 53 17.84 7.88 12.96
CA PHE A 53 17.12 8.92 12.21
C PHE A 53 15.80 9.27 12.90
N SER A 54 15.22 10.43 12.56
CA SER A 54 13.91 10.84 13.10
C SER A 54 12.78 9.92 12.62
N TYR A 55 11.69 9.83 13.37
CA TYR A 55 10.48 9.09 12.94
C TYR A 55 9.98 9.57 11.58
N HIS A 56 10.07 10.88 11.31
CA HIS A 56 9.75 11.46 10.01
C HIS A 56 10.60 10.85 8.87
N THR A 57 11.92 10.75 9.08
CA THR A 57 12.85 10.21 8.06
C THR A 57 12.56 8.73 7.79
N TRP A 58 12.32 7.94 8.84
CA TRP A 58 11.92 6.55 8.70
C TRP A 58 10.59 6.42 7.96
N GLY A 59 9.58 7.20 8.34
CA GLY A 59 8.27 7.21 7.68
C GLY A 59 8.39 7.53 6.19
N MET A 60 9.15 8.57 5.83
CA MET A 60 9.42 8.94 4.44
C MET A 60 10.14 7.84 3.66
N ALA A 61 11.15 7.20 4.26
CA ALA A 61 11.82 6.06 3.63
C ALA A 61 10.84 4.91 3.34
N PHE A 62 9.99 4.56 4.31
CA PHE A 62 8.98 3.52 4.12
C PHE A 62 7.93 3.89 3.08
N ILE A 63 7.47 5.15 3.02
CA ILE A 63 6.57 5.62 1.95
C ILE A 63 7.19 5.36 0.58
N VAL A 64 8.44 5.77 0.38
CA VAL A 64 9.16 5.57 -0.88
C VAL A 64 9.23 4.08 -1.24
N LEU A 65 9.60 3.23 -0.27
CA LEU A 65 9.68 1.78 -0.48
C LEU A 65 8.32 1.16 -0.85
N ILE A 66 7.26 1.52 -0.14
CA ILE A 66 5.90 1.01 -0.40
C ILE A 66 5.40 1.49 -1.75
N THR A 67 5.68 2.73 -2.14
CA THR A 67 5.31 3.27 -3.45
C THR A 67 6.06 2.57 -4.57
N LEU A 68 7.36 2.35 -4.44
CA LEU A 68 8.13 1.58 -5.42
C LEU A 68 7.62 0.14 -5.56
N PHE A 69 7.29 -0.50 -4.43
CA PHE A 69 6.70 -1.84 -4.43
C PHE A 69 5.33 -1.86 -5.11
N SER A 70 4.44 -0.92 -4.76
CA SER A 70 3.10 -0.80 -5.33
C SER A 70 3.15 -0.52 -6.83
N TRP A 71 4.09 0.34 -7.26
CA TRP A 71 4.35 0.59 -8.68
C TRP A 71 4.81 -0.67 -9.41
N ARG A 72 5.72 -1.45 -8.83
CA ARG A 72 6.15 -2.74 -9.40
C ARG A 72 4.98 -3.71 -9.55
N VAL A 73 4.10 -3.82 -8.56
CA VAL A 73 2.90 -4.67 -8.62
C VAL A 73 1.96 -4.19 -9.73
N TYR A 74 1.72 -2.89 -9.81
CA TYR A 74 0.89 -2.29 -10.87
C TYR A 74 1.47 -2.53 -12.26
N HIS A 75 2.77 -2.30 -12.45
CA HIS A 75 3.44 -2.51 -13.74
C HIS A 75 3.35 -3.96 -14.22
N LYS A 76 3.35 -4.94 -13.30
CA LYS A 76 3.26 -6.36 -13.67
C LYS A 76 1.84 -6.83 -14.04
N GLY A 77 0.79 -6.24 -13.45
CA GLY A 77 -0.59 -6.72 -13.65
C GLY A 77 -1.57 -5.71 -14.24
N GLY A 78 -1.11 -4.50 -14.57
CA GLY A 78 -1.89 -3.44 -15.19
C GLY A 78 -3.13 -3.05 -14.38
N ALA A 79 -4.19 -2.65 -15.09
CA ALA A 79 -5.44 -2.16 -14.50
C ALA A 79 -6.12 -3.14 -13.53
N ARG A 80 -5.92 -4.46 -13.71
CA ARG A 80 -6.53 -5.48 -12.84
C ARG A 80 -5.90 -5.52 -11.45
N LEU A 81 -4.62 -5.16 -11.31
CA LEU A 81 -3.93 -5.06 -10.01
C LEU A 81 -3.98 -3.65 -9.42
N ALA A 82 -4.63 -2.68 -10.08
CA ALA A 82 -4.74 -1.31 -9.58
C ALA A 82 -5.37 -1.22 -8.18
N PRO A 83 -6.47 -1.92 -7.86
CA PRO A 83 -7.04 -1.88 -6.51
C PRO A 83 -6.12 -2.48 -5.46
N LEU A 84 -5.32 -3.48 -5.83
CA LEU A 84 -4.33 -4.11 -4.94
C LEU A 84 -3.15 -3.18 -4.66
N ALA A 85 -2.66 -2.47 -5.68
CA ALA A 85 -1.63 -1.43 -5.53
C ALA A 85 -2.12 -0.27 -4.65
N ALA A 86 -3.37 0.16 -4.83
CA ALA A 86 -3.98 1.17 -3.97
C ALA A 86 -4.11 0.70 -2.50
N LEU A 87 -4.53 -0.55 -2.29
CA LEU A 87 -4.60 -1.16 -0.96
C LEU A 87 -3.22 -1.20 -0.30
N LEU A 88 -2.18 -1.63 -1.02
CA LEU A 88 -0.79 -1.63 -0.55
C LEU A 88 -0.34 -0.24 -0.14
N GLN A 89 -0.64 0.77 -0.94
CA GLN A 89 -0.27 2.14 -0.64
C GLN A 89 -0.94 2.62 0.65
N ILE A 90 -2.26 2.42 0.80
CA ILE A 90 -2.98 2.86 1.99
C ILE A 90 -2.54 2.09 3.25
N ALA A 91 -2.59 0.76 3.20
CA ALA A 91 -2.27 -0.07 4.36
C ALA A 91 -0.78 0.02 4.73
N GLY A 92 0.11 -0.01 3.74
CA GLY A 92 1.55 0.10 3.95
C GLY A 92 1.94 1.44 4.56
N VAL A 93 1.46 2.55 3.98
CA VAL A 93 1.77 3.89 4.49
C VAL A 93 1.19 4.06 5.88
N PHE A 94 -0.03 3.61 6.14
CA PHE A 94 -0.59 3.64 7.49
C PHE A 94 0.28 2.88 8.50
N THR A 95 0.74 1.68 8.17
CA THR A 95 1.50 0.82 9.08
C THR A 95 2.89 1.36 9.37
N PHE A 96 3.59 1.94 8.39
CA PHE A 96 5.02 2.28 8.50
C PHE A 96 5.35 3.78 8.41
N SER A 97 4.38 4.65 8.12
CA SER A 97 4.61 6.11 8.06
C SER A 97 4.35 6.81 9.38
N SER A 98 5.01 7.95 9.56
CA SER A 98 4.77 8.90 10.65
C SER A 98 3.55 9.77 10.35
N SER A 99 3.10 10.55 11.34
CA SER A 99 2.00 11.52 11.21
C SER A 99 0.67 10.89 10.81
N MET A 100 0.44 9.65 11.27
CA MET A 100 -0.77 8.89 10.96
C MET A 100 -1.83 9.03 12.05
N HIS A 101 -3.10 9.02 11.63
CA HIS A 101 -4.28 8.96 12.48
C HIS A 101 -5.07 7.66 12.30
N GLU A 102 -5.85 7.27 13.31
CA GLU A 102 -6.71 6.08 13.33
C GLU A 102 -7.62 5.98 12.10
N ARG A 103 -8.03 7.13 11.55
CA ARG A 103 -8.93 7.21 10.40
C ARG A 103 -8.30 6.90 9.04
N TYR A 104 -6.99 6.79 8.94
CA TYR A 104 -6.34 6.59 7.65
C TYR A 104 -6.43 5.14 7.14
N LEU A 105 -6.74 4.17 8.01
CA LEU A 105 -6.90 2.78 7.62
C LEU A 105 -8.32 2.41 7.14
N PHE A 106 -9.34 3.28 7.35
CA PHE A 106 -10.73 3.02 6.91
C PHE A 106 -10.85 2.59 5.43
N PRO A 107 -10.17 3.24 4.47
CA PRO A 107 -10.29 2.86 3.06
C PRO A 107 -9.72 1.47 2.73
N ALA A 108 -8.84 0.91 3.57
CA ALA A 108 -8.17 -0.36 3.30
C ALA A 108 -9.17 -1.52 3.20
N ALA A 109 -10.19 -1.57 4.07
CA ALA A 109 -11.21 -2.61 4.00
C ALA A 109 -12.00 -2.57 2.68
N ALA A 110 -12.41 -1.37 2.23
CA ALA A 110 -13.11 -1.20 0.97
C ALA A 110 -12.22 -1.55 -0.23
N LEU A 111 -10.95 -1.12 -0.23
CA LEU A 111 -9.99 -1.44 -1.28
C LEU A 111 -9.67 -2.94 -1.35
N ALA A 112 -9.65 -3.64 -0.21
CA ALA A 112 -9.49 -5.10 -0.18
C ALA A 112 -10.68 -5.83 -0.83
N LEU A 113 -11.91 -5.37 -0.59
CA LEU A 113 -13.10 -5.90 -1.26
C LEU A 113 -13.11 -5.58 -2.77
N LEU A 114 -12.66 -4.38 -3.15
CA LEU A 114 -12.50 -4.01 -4.56
C LEU A 114 -11.41 -4.84 -5.26
N ALA A 115 -10.29 -5.12 -4.59
CA ALA A 115 -9.27 -6.02 -5.11
C ALA A 115 -9.81 -7.45 -5.26
N TYR A 116 -10.64 -7.90 -4.31
CA TYR A 116 -11.29 -9.20 -4.38
C TYR A 116 -12.23 -9.32 -5.59
N SER A 117 -13.00 -8.29 -5.94
CA SER A 117 -13.93 -8.38 -7.08
C SER A 117 -13.21 -8.63 -8.42
N GLY A 118 -12.01 -8.05 -8.60
CA GLY A 118 -11.19 -8.23 -9.81
C GLY A 118 -10.31 -9.48 -9.81
N LEU A 119 -9.77 -9.88 -8.65
CA LEU A 119 -8.81 -10.98 -8.53
C LEU A 119 -9.45 -12.31 -8.11
N LYS A 120 -10.58 -12.25 -7.41
CA LYS A 120 -11.34 -13.40 -6.86
C LYS A 120 -10.52 -14.31 -5.93
N ASP A 121 -9.49 -13.77 -5.30
CA ASP A 121 -8.64 -14.51 -4.35
C ASP A 121 -9.20 -14.41 -2.91
N ARG A 122 -9.52 -15.55 -2.29
CA ARG A 122 -10.07 -15.63 -0.92
C ARG A 122 -9.15 -14.99 0.13
N ARG A 123 -7.84 -14.91 -0.11
CA ARG A 123 -6.86 -14.24 0.78
C ARG A 123 -7.20 -12.76 1.01
N LEU A 124 -7.78 -12.10 0.01
CA LEU A 124 -8.19 -10.69 0.09
C LEU A 124 -9.43 -10.49 0.99
N LEU A 125 -10.29 -11.49 1.11
CA LEU A 125 -11.43 -11.44 2.05
C LEU A 125 -10.96 -11.50 3.50
N TRP A 126 -9.97 -12.34 3.80
CA TRP A 126 -9.36 -12.40 5.13
C TRP A 126 -8.67 -11.09 5.49
N LEU A 127 -7.99 -10.47 4.53
CA LEU A 127 -7.42 -9.13 4.69
C LEU A 127 -8.50 -8.06 4.93
N ALA A 128 -9.60 -8.08 4.16
CA ALA A 128 -10.71 -7.15 4.36
C ALA A 128 -11.33 -7.29 5.76
N ALA A 129 -11.57 -8.52 6.21
CA ALA A 129 -12.07 -8.79 7.56
C ALA A 129 -11.07 -8.35 8.63
N GLY A 130 -9.78 -8.64 8.45
CA GLY A 130 -8.71 -8.25 9.37
C GLY A 130 -8.56 -6.72 9.51
N PHE A 131 -8.53 -6.00 8.39
CA PHE A 131 -8.49 -4.53 8.39
C PHE A 131 -9.77 -3.94 9.00
N SER A 132 -10.94 -4.52 8.73
CA SER A 132 -12.19 -4.05 9.34
C SER A 132 -12.18 -4.21 10.86
N LEU A 133 -11.72 -5.36 11.35
CA LEU A 133 -11.64 -5.64 12.79
C LEU A 133 -10.64 -4.73 13.48
N THR A 134 -9.46 -4.54 12.91
CA THR A 134 -8.42 -3.67 13.49
C THR A 134 -8.81 -2.20 13.48
N VAL A 135 -9.46 -1.71 12.42
CA VAL A 135 -10.04 -0.36 12.36
C VAL A 135 -11.12 -0.19 13.43
N PHE A 136 -11.99 -1.18 13.61
CA PHE A 136 -13.00 -1.16 14.66
C PHE A 136 -12.38 -1.12 16.05
N MET A 137 -11.42 -2.01 16.34
CA MET A 137 -10.71 -2.05 17.62
C MET A 137 -9.98 -0.74 17.91
N ASN A 138 -9.30 -0.17 16.90
CA ASN A 138 -8.60 1.10 17.06
C ASN A 138 -9.58 2.23 17.38
N THR A 139 -10.63 2.39 16.57
CA THR A 139 -11.64 3.44 16.77
C THR A 139 -12.36 3.30 18.11
N TYR A 140 -12.73 2.07 18.49
CA TYR A 140 -13.36 1.77 19.77
C TYR A 140 -12.46 2.14 20.95
N ALA A 141 -11.19 1.74 20.90
CA ALA A 141 -10.24 2.04 21.95
C ALA A 141 -9.97 3.54 22.06
N VAL A 142 -9.87 4.26 20.94
CA VAL A 142 -9.72 5.72 20.93
C VAL A 142 -10.94 6.39 21.54
N PHE A 143 -12.15 5.99 21.15
CA PHE A 143 -13.39 6.52 21.71
C PHE A 143 -13.48 6.28 23.22
N TYR A 144 -13.16 5.07 23.68
CA TYR A 144 -13.21 4.72 25.10
C TYR A 144 -12.18 5.49 25.94
N ASN A 145 -10.97 5.71 25.40
CA ASN A 145 -9.92 6.46 26.08
C ASN A 145 -10.15 7.98 26.00
N ALA A 146 -10.79 8.49 24.95
CA ALA A 146 -11.14 9.91 24.85
C ALA A 146 -12.00 10.37 26.04
N THR A 147 -12.85 9.48 26.56
CA THR A 147 -13.68 9.73 27.75
C THR A 147 -12.88 9.73 29.07
N LYS A 148 -11.64 9.23 29.07
CA LYS A 148 -10.80 9.04 30.27
C LYS A 148 -9.50 9.87 30.28
N GLY A 149 -9.23 10.67 29.25
CA GLY A 149 -7.97 11.40 29.07
C GLY A 149 -6.96 10.63 28.21
N ALA A 150 -5.89 11.32 27.77
CA ALA A 150 -4.96 10.90 26.71
C ALA A 150 -4.65 9.39 26.68
N ALA A 151 -4.72 8.79 25.48
CA ALA A 151 -4.59 7.35 25.27
C ALA A 151 -3.19 6.85 25.69
N ALA A 152 -3.11 6.34 26.92
CA ALA A 152 -1.92 5.67 27.44
C ALA A 152 -1.59 4.43 26.60
N TYR A 153 -0.31 4.03 26.63
CA TYR A 153 0.12 2.79 26.01
C TYR A 153 -0.55 1.60 26.72
N ASN A 154 -1.51 0.98 26.05
CA ASN A 154 -2.36 -0.07 26.61
C ASN A 154 -2.16 -1.39 25.86
N PHE A 155 -2.53 -2.50 26.51
CA PHE A 155 -2.50 -3.83 25.88
C PHE A 155 -3.27 -3.87 24.56
N THR A 156 -4.43 -3.20 24.48
CA THR A 156 -5.22 -3.07 23.25
C THR A 156 -4.45 -2.38 22.13
N LEU A 157 -3.73 -1.29 22.43
CA LEU A 157 -2.91 -0.59 21.45
C LEU A 157 -1.79 -1.49 20.94
N PHE A 158 -1.06 -2.15 21.84
CA PHE A 158 0.00 -3.11 21.48
C PHE A 158 -0.55 -4.22 20.58
N PHE A 159 -1.62 -4.90 21.02
CA PHE A 159 -2.19 -6.04 20.33
C PHE A 159 -2.75 -5.69 18.95
N THR A 160 -3.53 -4.61 18.85
CA THR A 160 -4.09 -4.18 17.56
C THR A 160 -3.01 -3.65 16.61
N SER A 161 -2.00 -2.93 17.12
CA SER A 161 -0.87 -2.49 16.29
C SER A 161 -0.06 -3.68 15.76
N TRP A 162 0.14 -4.70 16.59
CA TRP A 162 0.80 -5.93 16.20
C TRP A 162 0.04 -6.67 15.09
N ILE A 163 -1.29 -6.80 15.23
CA ILE A 163 -2.13 -7.37 14.17
C ILE A 163 -2.05 -6.55 12.89
N ASN A 164 -2.09 -5.22 12.96
CA ASN A 164 -1.97 -4.34 11.79
C ASN A 164 -0.66 -4.56 11.04
N VAL A 165 0.46 -4.69 11.76
CA VAL A 165 1.76 -5.01 11.16
C VAL A 165 1.72 -6.37 10.47
N LEU A 166 1.17 -7.40 11.13
CA LEU A 166 1.05 -8.74 10.54
C LEU A 166 0.16 -8.77 9.29
N LEU A 167 -0.98 -8.07 9.31
CA LEU A 167 -1.87 -7.95 8.16
C LEU A 167 -1.18 -7.23 7.01
N CYS A 168 -0.40 -6.18 7.28
CA CYS A 168 0.37 -5.49 6.26
C CYS A 168 1.47 -6.38 5.65
N LEU A 169 2.21 -7.14 6.48
CA LEU A 169 3.21 -8.09 5.99
C LEU A 169 2.58 -9.21 5.15
N TYR A 170 1.42 -9.71 5.59
CA TYR A 170 0.66 -10.70 4.84
C TYR A 170 0.15 -10.14 3.51
N LEU A 171 -0.32 -8.88 3.49
CA LEU A 171 -0.72 -8.18 2.27
C LEU A 171 0.46 -8.04 1.28
N LEU A 172 1.66 -7.68 1.75
CA LEU A 172 2.86 -7.61 0.92
C LEU A 172 3.17 -8.96 0.26
N LYS A 173 3.04 -10.05 1.02
CA LYS A 173 3.21 -11.41 0.50
C LYS A 173 2.16 -11.77 -0.55
N VAL A 174 0.88 -11.54 -0.25
CA VAL A 174 -0.23 -11.82 -1.19
C VAL A 174 -0.05 -11.03 -2.48
N ALA A 175 0.36 -9.77 -2.38
CA ALA A 175 0.62 -8.95 -3.55
C ALA A 175 1.79 -9.45 -4.39
N TRP A 176 2.86 -9.91 -3.75
CA TRP A 176 3.98 -10.51 -4.46
C TRP A 176 3.57 -11.79 -5.20
N ASP A 177 2.85 -12.68 -4.53
CA ASP A 177 2.39 -13.95 -5.11
C ASP A 177 1.51 -13.70 -6.34
N LEU A 178 0.53 -12.81 -6.22
CA LEU A 178 -0.39 -12.46 -7.32
C LEU A 178 0.32 -11.77 -8.48
N ALA A 179 1.31 -10.91 -8.20
CA ALA A 179 2.11 -10.26 -9.23
C ALA A 179 3.06 -11.25 -9.94
N ALA A 180 3.60 -12.24 -9.22
CA ALA A 180 4.48 -13.28 -9.76
C ALA A 180 3.70 -14.28 -10.64
N GLU A 181 2.53 -14.73 -10.18
CA GLU A 181 1.66 -15.65 -10.93
C GLU A 181 1.26 -15.05 -12.28
N LYS A 182 0.90 -13.75 -12.30
CA LYS A 182 0.56 -13.06 -13.54
C LYS A 182 1.73 -12.93 -14.50
N GLN A 183 2.93 -12.69 -13.99
CA GLN A 183 4.13 -12.64 -14.81
C GLN A 183 4.41 -14.00 -15.47
N ALA A 184 4.29 -15.10 -14.71
CA ALA A 184 4.47 -16.44 -15.24
C ALA A 184 3.46 -16.76 -16.36
N LEU A 185 2.19 -16.43 -16.17
CA LEU A 185 1.13 -16.61 -17.18
C LEU A 185 1.36 -15.78 -18.45
N THR A 186 1.94 -14.58 -18.31
CA THR A 186 2.21 -13.71 -19.47
C THR A 186 3.39 -14.24 -20.29
N LEU A 187 4.41 -14.79 -19.63
CA LEU A 187 5.58 -15.38 -20.29
C LEU A 187 5.22 -16.67 -21.06
N THR A 188 4.43 -17.57 -20.45
CA THR A 188 3.99 -18.80 -21.12
C THR A 188 3.04 -18.53 -22.28
N GLY A 189 2.15 -17.52 -22.15
CA GLY A 189 1.28 -17.07 -23.25
C GLY A 189 2.07 -16.58 -24.47
N ASN A 190 3.09 -15.74 -24.25
CA ASN A 190 3.95 -15.21 -25.32
C ASN A 190 4.80 -16.29 -26.01
N GLU A 191 5.22 -17.35 -25.33
CA GLU A 191 5.95 -18.45 -25.97
C GLU A 191 5.06 -19.32 -26.86
N SER A 192 3.78 -19.49 -26.48
CA SER A 192 2.81 -20.24 -27.27
C SER A 192 2.34 -19.52 -28.53
N ASP A 193 2.47 -18.19 -28.58
CA ASP A 193 2.07 -17.32 -29.69
C ASP A 193 3.22 -16.98 -30.65
N LYS A 194 4.42 -17.54 -30.44
CA LYS A 194 5.50 -17.43 -31.43
C LYS A 194 5.07 -18.18 -32.70
N PRO A 195 5.11 -17.55 -33.89
CA PRO A 195 4.81 -18.25 -35.14
C PRO A 195 5.72 -19.47 -35.24
N LYS A 196 5.15 -20.66 -35.45
CA LYS A 196 5.95 -21.83 -35.82
C LYS A 196 6.72 -21.45 -37.08
N GLU A 197 8.05 -21.38 -36.97
CA GLU A 197 8.92 -21.16 -38.14
C GLU A 197 8.48 -22.15 -39.23
N PRO A 198 8.11 -21.67 -40.42
CA PRO A 198 7.63 -22.56 -41.46
C PRO A 198 8.79 -23.48 -41.84
N LYS A 199 8.52 -24.80 -41.87
CA LYS A 199 9.41 -25.87 -42.36
C LYS A 199 9.74 -25.69 -43.85
N VAL A 200 10.35 -24.59 -44.25
CA VAL A 200 10.68 -24.28 -45.66
C VAL A 200 12.04 -24.84 -46.05
N ILE A 201 12.90 -25.17 -45.08
CA ILE A 201 14.28 -25.58 -45.37
C ILE A 201 14.36 -27.05 -45.86
N GLU A 202 13.40 -27.91 -45.50
CA GLU A 202 13.42 -29.33 -45.89
C GLU A 202 12.91 -29.58 -47.32
N ALA A 203 12.16 -28.63 -47.92
CA ALA A 203 11.67 -28.75 -49.30
C ALA A 203 12.66 -28.24 -50.36
N ALA A 204 13.62 -27.39 -49.97
CA ALA A 204 14.61 -26.82 -50.88
C ALA A 204 15.72 -27.82 -51.28
N GLU A 205 15.98 -28.85 -50.47
CA GLU A 205 16.95 -29.90 -50.81
C GLU A 205 16.39 -31.00 -51.72
N ALA A 206 15.07 -31.21 -51.75
CA ALA A 206 14.44 -32.22 -52.60
C ALA A 206 14.34 -31.83 -54.09
N VAL A 207 14.45 -30.53 -54.42
CA VAL A 207 14.36 -30.02 -55.81
C VAL A 207 15.74 -30.01 -56.50
N LYS A 208 16.84 -30.11 -55.74
CA LYS A 208 18.20 -29.99 -56.29
C LYS A 208 18.81 -31.31 -56.81
N THR A 209 18.09 -32.42 -56.71
CA THR A 209 18.58 -33.77 -57.08
C THR A 209 17.88 -34.39 -58.29
N ALA A 210 16.99 -33.68 -58.99
CA ALA A 210 16.37 -34.19 -60.21
C ALA A 210 17.34 -34.08 -61.41
N PRO A 211 17.72 -35.19 -62.07
CA PRO A 211 18.63 -35.17 -63.20
C PRO A 211 17.92 -34.63 -64.45
N LEU A 212 18.55 -33.65 -65.12
CA LEU A 212 18.14 -33.17 -66.43
C LEU A 212 18.49 -34.23 -67.48
N SER A 213 17.47 -34.71 -68.18
CA SER A 213 17.52 -35.51 -69.41
C SER A 213 18.15 -34.74 -70.57
#